data_AF-A0A3D5R319-F1
#
_entry.id   AF-A0A3D5R319-F1
#
_cell.length_a   1.000
_cell.length_b   1.000
_cell.length_c   1.000
_cell.angle_alpha   90.00
_cell.angle_beta   90.00
_cell.angle_gamma   90.00
#
_symmetry.space_group_name_H-M   'P 1'
#
loop_
_entity.id
_entity.type
_entity.pdbx_description
1 polymer ?
#
loop_
_entity_poly.entity_id
_entity_poly.type
_entity_poly.pdbx_seq_one_letter_code
_entity_poly.pdbx_strand_id
1 'polypeptide(L)'
;MGTIHKTGCVLCAQNCGLEIEVENNRIVKVRGDKTNAKSEGYICRKGLNIAYHQHNADRLKYPLKKVGDKFERISWDQAIDEIAAKLKSIIDQHGPRSFAYMGGGGQGCHFEAAFGVR
;
A
#
# COMPACT_ATOMS: atom_id res chain seq x y z
N MET A 1 22.65 2.76 14.41
CA MET A 1 22.61 3.77 13.33
C MET A 1 21.93 3.08 12.17
N GLY A 2 20.74 3.54 11.82
CA GLY A 2 19.90 2.87 10.85
C GLY A 2 20.35 3.08 9.43
N THR A 3 19.80 2.27 8.54
CA THR A 3 19.95 2.48 7.10
C THR A 3 18.96 3.54 6.66
N ILE A 4 19.45 4.52 5.92
CA ILE A 4 18.62 5.58 5.34
C ILE A 4 18.08 5.12 3.98
N HIS A 5 16.77 5.24 3.77
CA HIS A 5 16.12 4.97 2.51
C HIS A 5 15.32 6.19 2.03
N LYS A 6 15.37 6.45 0.72
CA LYS A 6 14.47 7.41 0.07
C LYS A 6 13.23 6.72 -0.44
N THR A 7 12.06 7.33 -0.24
CA THR A 7 10.76 6.78 -0.65
C THR A 7 9.74 7.92 -0.86
N GLY A 8 8.51 7.59 -1.24
CA GLY A 8 7.41 8.53 -1.43
C GLY A 8 6.33 8.38 -0.36
N CYS A 9 5.73 9.49 0.06
CA CYS A 9 4.54 9.48 0.91
C CYS A 9 3.29 9.15 0.10
N VAL A 10 2.63 8.02 0.41
CA VAL A 10 1.43 7.55 -0.33
C VAL A 10 0.09 7.94 0.32
N LEU A 11 0.09 8.84 1.31
CA LEU A 11 -1.12 9.20 2.06
C LEU A 11 -2.07 10.15 1.32
N CYS A 12 -1.60 10.83 0.26
CA CYS A 12 -2.42 11.69 -0.59
C CYS A 12 -1.72 11.85 -1.95
N ALA A 13 -2.41 12.44 -2.93
CA ALA A 13 -1.91 12.62 -4.30
C ALA A 13 -0.67 13.54 -4.43
N GLN A 14 -0.17 14.11 -3.32
CA GLN A 14 1.02 14.97 -3.38
C GLN A 14 2.32 14.19 -3.52
N ASN A 15 2.39 12.94 -3.05
CA ASN A 15 3.55 12.07 -3.22
C ASN A 15 4.88 12.70 -2.82
N CYS A 16 4.91 13.45 -1.71
CA CYS A 16 6.11 14.12 -1.21
C CYS A 16 7.25 13.10 -0.96
N GLY A 17 8.48 13.49 -1.26
CA GLY A 17 9.66 12.67 -1.01
C GLY A 17 9.96 12.55 0.49
N LEU A 18 10.26 11.34 0.92
CA LEU A 18 10.63 10.98 2.28
C LEU A 18 12.04 10.41 2.32
N GLU A 19 12.77 10.76 3.37
CA GLU A 19 13.96 10.05 3.83
C GLU A 19 13.61 9.37 5.16
N ILE A 20 13.66 8.03 5.19
CA ILE A 20 13.34 7.23 6.37
C ILE A 20 14.56 6.51 6.89
N GLU A 21 14.74 6.54 8.21
CA GLU A 21 15.76 5.74 8.90
C GLU A 21 15.12 4.45 9.40
N VAL A 22 15.72 3.31 9.01
CA VAL A 22 15.23 1.97 9.36
C VAL A 22 16.26 1.25 10.22
N GLU A 23 15.82 0.82 11.39
CA GLU A 23 16.58 -0.04 12.31
C GLU A 23 15.71 -1.25 12.69
N ASN A 24 16.27 -2.46 12.65
CA ASN A 24 15.57 -3.69 13.04
C ASN A 24 14.19 -3.86 12.38
N ASN A 25 14.11 -3.59 11.07
CA ASN A 25 12.86 -3.62 10.28
C ASN A 25 11.77 -2.66 10.80
N ARG A 26 12.17 -1.56 11.46
CA ARG A 26 11.28 -0.52 11.94
C ARG A 26 11.75 0.86 11.50
N ILE A 27 10.81 1.64 10.99
CA ILE A 27 11.00 3.08 10.77
C ILE A 27 11.19 3.74 12.15
N VAL A 28 12.37 4.30 12.40
CA VAL A 28 12.71 5.01 13.65
C VAL A 28 12.74 6.53 13.46
N LYS A 29 12.90 7.00 12.21
CA LYS A 29 12.91 8.43 11.87
C LYS A 29 12.35 8.69 10.49
N VAL A 30 11.72 9.86 10.32
CA VAL A 30 11.16 10.32 9.06
C VAL A 30 11.52 11.79 8.85
N ARG A 31 12.01 12.11 7.66
CA ARG A 31 12.35 13.46 7.22
C ARG A 31 11.89 13.66 5.78
N GLY A 32 11.82 14.91 5.34
CA GLY A 32 11.57 15.22 3.94
C GLY A 32 12.83 15.01 3.11
N ASP A 33 12.69 14.39 1.95
CA ASP A 33 13.78 14.29 0.98
C ASP A 33 13.98 15.64 0.28
N LYS A 34 15.10 16.31 0.61
CA LYS A 34 15.48 17.60 0.02
C LYS A 34 15.80 17.51 -1.47
N THR A 35 16.12 16.32 -1.97
CA THR A 35 16.44 16.10 -3.39
C THR A 35 15.20 15.76 -4.23
N ASN A 36 14.03 15.60 -3.61
CA ASN A 36 12.80 15.35 -4.34
C ASN A 36 12.38 16.60 -5.13
N ALA A 37 12.25 16.46 -6.46
CA ALA A 37 11.98 17.59 -7.37
C ALA A 37 10.62 18.28 -7.17
N LYS A 38 9.66 17.64 -6.46
CA LYS A 38 8.33 18.21 -6.23
C LYS A 38 8.20 18.84 -4.85
N SER A 39 8.64 18.12 -3.82
CA SER A 39 8.46 18.58 -2.44
C SER A 39 9.66 19.32 -1.88
N GLU A 40 10.86 19.18 -2.44
CA GLU A 40 12.07 19.92 -2.06
C GLU A 40 12.35 19.89 -0.53
N GLY A 41 12.05 18.76 0.11
CA GLY A 41 12.19 18.58 1.56
C GLY A 41 10.99 18.99 2.40
N TYR A 42 9.96 19.62 1.84
CA TYR A 42 8.70 19.86 2.53
C TYR A 42 7.92 18.56 2.75
N ILE A 43 7.46 18.35 3.99
CA ILE A 43 6.52 17.28 4.35
C ILE A 43 5.52 17.77 5.39
N CYS A 44 4.25 17.40 5.23
CA CYS A 44 3.22 17.73 6.21
C CYS A 44 3.21 16.74 7.40
N ARG A 45 2.42 17.06 8.43
CA ARG A 45 2.30 16.23 9.65
C ARG A 45 1.86 14.79 9.38
N LYS A 46 1.10 14.53 8.30
CA LYS A 46 0.73 13.16 7.89
C LYS A 46 1.96 12.34 7.48
N GLY A 47 2.81 12.91 6.64
CA GLY A 47 4.04 12.27 6.16
C GLY A 47 5.04 12.03 7.29
N LEU A 48 5.21 13.02 8.18
CA LEU A 48 6.06 12.89 9.39
C LEU A 48 5.65 11.72 10.29
N ASN A 49 4.36 11.37 10.33
CA ASN A 49 3.82 10.31 11.16
C ASN A 49 3.59 8.98 10.41
N ILE A 50 4.22 8.76 9.25
CA ILE A 50 4.03 7.52 8.48
C ILE A 50 4.36 6.25 9.30
N ALA A 51 5.32 6.34 10.23
CA ALA A 51 5.68 5.24 11.13
C ALA A 51 4.50 4.79 12.01
N TYR A 52 3.64 5.73 12.45
CA TYR A 52 2.43 5.41 13.22
C TYR A 52 1.46 4.53 12.43
N HIS A 53 1.27 4.83 11.15
CA HIS A 53 0.39 4.06 10.27
C HIS A 53 1.00 2.70 9.90
N GLN A 54 2.29 2.68 9.56
CA GLN A 54 2.98 1.45 9.16
C GLN A 54 3.01 0.41 10.28
N HIS A 55 3.20 0.87 11.53
CA HIS A 55 3.34 0.02 12.72
C HIS A 55 2.07 -0.06 13.58
N ASN A 56 0.91 0.30 13.02
CA ASN A 56 -0.36 0.20 13.73
C ASN A 56 -0.61 -1.24 14.20
N ALA A 57 -1.08 -1.40 15.44
CA ALA A 57 -1.30 -2.71 16.06
C ALA A 57 -2.35 -3.56 15.32
N ASP A 58 -3.36 -2.92 14.75
CA ASP A 58 -4.50 -3.54 14.07
C ASP A 58 -4.24 -3.79 12.58
N ARG A 59 -3.04 -3.49 12.09
CA ARG A 59 -2.67 -3.74 10.69
C ARG A 59 -2.84 -5.22 10.36
N LEU A 60 -3.51 -5.50 9.24
CA LEU A 60 -3.60 -6.84 8.68
C LEU A 60 -2.20 -7.38 8.31
N LYS A 61 -1.88 -8.56 8.83
CA LYS A 61 -0.58 -9.24 8.62
C LYS A 61 -0.69 -10.47 7.71
N TYR A 62 -1.90 -10.98 7.53
CA TYR A 62 -2.16 -12.22 6.79
C TYR A 62 -3.46 -12.10 5.98
N PRO A 63 -3.59 -12.85 4.88
CA PRO A 63 -4.87 -13.05 4.22
C PRO A 63 -5.89 -13.69 5.16
N LEU A 64 -7.13 -13.23 5.08
CA LEU A 64 -8.25 -13.70 5.89
C LEU A 64 -9.40 -14.14 4.99
N LYS A 65 -9.99 -15.30 5.26
CA LYS A 65 -11.18 -15.82 4.60
C LYS A 65 -12.35 -15.81 5.55
N LYS A 66 -13.53 -15.41 5.08
CA LYS A 66 -14.76 -15.49 5.87
C LYS A 66 -15.29 -16.93 5.85
N VAL A 67 -15.45 -17.53 7.02
CA VAL A 67 -16.00 -18.88 7.25
C VAL A 67 -17.16 -18.74 8.23
N GLY A 68 -18.39 -18.89 7.73
CA GLY A 68 -19.60 -18.53 8.48
C GLY A 68 -19.56 -17.05 8.87
N ASP A 69 -19.62 -16.78 10.18
CA ASP A 69 -19.59 -15.43 10.74
C ASP A 69 -18.20 -14.96 11.21
N LYS A 70 -17.14 -15.75 10.97
CA LYS A 70 -15.79 -15.45 11.44
C LYS A 70 -14.80 -15.31 10.29
N PHE A 71 -13.70 -14.61 10.55
CA PHE A 71 -12.55 -14.56 9.65
C PHE A 71 -11.45 -15.48 10.15
N GLU A 72 -10.98 -16.35 9.27
CA GLU A 72 -9.91 -17.31 9.53
C GLU A 72 -8.69 -16.98 8.68
N ARG A 73 -7.50 -17.15 9.26
CA ARG A 73 -6.23 -16.95 8.55
C ARG A 73 -6.03 -18.06 7.54
N ILE A 74 -5.66 -17.68 6.31
CA ILE A 74 -5.27 -18.60 5.24
C ILE A 74 -3.89 -18.22 4.67
N SER A 75 -3.31 -19.09 3.84
CA SER A 75 -2.08 -18.78 3.11
C SER A 75 -2.36 -17.83 1.94
N TRP A 76 -1.30 -17.21 1.42
CA TRP A 76 -1.40 -16.41 0.19
C TRP A 76 -1.78 -17.26 -1.02
N ASP A 77 -1.19 -18.45 -1.16
CA ASP A 77 -1.49 -19.37 -2.27
C ASP A 77 -2.99 -19.74 -2.27
N GLN A 78 -3.52 -20.14 -1.12
CA GLN A 78 -4.95 -20.46 -0.99
C GLN A 78 -5.84 -19.25 -1.33
N ALA A 79 -5.48 -18.05 -0.85
CA ALA A 79 -6.27 -16.85 -1.11
C ALA A 79 -6.33 -16.53 -2.61
N ILE A 80 -5.19 -16.59 -3.29
CA ILE A 80 -5.06 -16.29 -4.72
C ILE A 80 -5.80 -17.35 -5.54
N ASP A 81 -5.59 -18.64 -5.24
CA ASP A 81 -6.20 -19.75 -5.97
C ASP A 81 -7.73 -19.74 -5.86
N GLU A 82 -8.28 -19.55 -4.65
CA GLU A 82 -9.73 -19.51 -4.46
C GLU A 82 -10.38 -18.29 -5.12
N ILE A 83 -9.75 -17.10 -5.01
CA ILE A 83 -10.25 -15.89 -5.68
C ILE A 83 -10.21 -16.07 -7.20
N ALA A 84 -9.11 -16.58 -7.74
CA ALA A 84 -8.96 -16.80 -9.18
C ALA A 84 -9.97 -17.83 -9.71
N ALA A 85 -10.16 -18.95 -9.01
CA ALA A 85 -11.15 -19.96 -9.36
C ALA A 85 -12.57 -19.38 -9.36
N LYS A 86 -12.92 -18.60 -8.33
CA LYS A 86 -14.24 -17.97 -8.22
C LYS A 86 -14.48 -16.93 -9.31
N LEU A 87 -13.49 -16.10 -9.60
CA LEU A 87 -13.55 -15.12 -10.70
C LEU A 87 -13.76 -15.80 -12.04
N LYS A 88 -12.98 -16.85 -12.35
CA LYS A 88 -13.15 -17.64 -13.58
C LYS A 88 -14.57 -18.19 -13.69
N SER A 89 -15.06 -18.85 -12.64
CA SER A 89 -16.42 -19.40 -12.62
C SER A 89 -17.50 -18.35 -12.86
N ILE A 90 -17.36 -17.14 -12.30
CA ILE A 90 -18.32 -16.04 -12.49
C ILE A 90 -18.29 -15.57 -13.95
N ILE A 91 -17.09 -15.38 -14.51
CA ILE A 91 -16.91 -14.94 -15.90
C ILE A 91 -17.44 -16.00 -16.87
N ASP A 92 -17.19 -17.28 -16.64
CA ASP A 92 -17.66 -18.38 -17.48
C ASP A 92 -19.20 -18.45 -17.51
N GLN A 93 -19.86 -18.15 -16.38
CA GLN A 93 -21.32 -18.22 -16.24
C GLN A 93 -22.05 -16.95 -16.69
N HIS A 94 -21.46 -15.77 -16.47
CA HIS A 94 -22.14 -14.49 -16.62
C HIS A 94 -21.45 -13.54 -17.61
N GLY A 95 -20.35 -13.97 -18.22
CA GLY A 95 -19.53 -13.17 -19.13
C GLY A 95 -18.64 -12.15 -18.39
N PRO A 96 -17.70 -11.53 -19.10
CA PRO A 96 -16.68 -10.64 -18.50
C PRO A 96 -17.25 -9.37 -17.87
N ARG A 97 -18.45 -8.93 -18.27
CA ARG A 97 -19.11 -7.74 -17.72
C ARG A 97 -19.70 -7.93 -16.32
N SER A 98 -19.65 -9.15 -15.78
CA SER A 98 -20.05 -9.46 -14.41
C SER A 98 -19.02 -9.06 -13.36
N PHE A 99 -17.80 -8.71 -13.78
CA PHE A 99 -16.74 -8.26 -12.89
C PHE A 99 -16.72 -6.73 -12.79
N ALA A 100 -16.72 -6.22 -11.56
CA ALA A 100 -16.46 -4.83 -11.26
C ALA A 100 -15.21 -4.72 -10.38
N TYR A 101 -14.28 -3.88 -10.80
CA TYR A 101 -13.12 -3.53 -9.98
C TYR A 101 -13.45 -2.24 -9.22
N MET A 102 -13.62 -2.35 -7.91
CA MET A 102 -13.86 -1.21 -7.02
C MET A 102 -12.69 -1.10 -6.03
N GLY A 103 -11.86 -0.10 -6.27
CA GLY A 103 -10.66 0.18 -5.49
C GLY A 103 -9.47 0.39 -6.39
N GLY A 104 -8.53 1.19 -5.92
CA GLY A 104 -7.15 1.29 -6.40
C GLY A 104 -6.40 1.97 -5.26
N GLY A 105 -5.10 1.70 -5.12
CA GLY A 105 -4.33 2.12 -3.93
C GLY A 105 -4.60 3.59 -3.56
N GLY A 106 -4.55 3.97 -2.28
CA GLY A 106 -4.92 5.33 -1.84
C GLY A 106 -4.30 6.41 -2.74
N GLN A 107 -4.91 7.61 -2.83
CA GLN A 107 -4.59 8.72 -3.76
C GLN A 107 -3.11 8.90 -4.22
N GLY A 108 -2.10 8.43 -3.48
CA GLY A 108 -0.71 8.33 -3.95
C GLY A 108 -0.33 7.17 -4.89
N CYS A 109 -1.18 6.16 -5.12
CA CYS A 109 -0.91 5.02 -6.01
C CYS A 109 -1.52 5.18 -7.42
N HIS A 110 -2.33 6.21 -7.66
CA HIS A 110 -3.05 6.40 -8.95
C HIS A 110 -2.29 7.25 -9.98
N PHE A 111 -1.17 7.88 -9.60
CA PHE A 111 -0.53 8.91 -10.43
C PHE A 111 0.95 8.66 -10.74
N GLU A 112 1.47 7.43 -10.62
CA GLU A 112 2.82 7.13 -11.14
C GLU A 112 2.91 7.32 -12.67
N ALA A 113 1.79 7.29 -13.39
CA ALA A 113 1.73 7.64 -14.81
C ALA A 113 2.23 9.06 -15.12
N ALA A 114 2.24 10.00 -14.16
CA ALA A 114 2.77 11.35 -14.37
C ALA A 114 4.25 11.52 -13.96
N PHE A 115 4.82 10.56 -13.22
CA PHE A 115 6.19 10.66 -12.71
C PHE A 115 7.18 9.71 -13.39
N GLY A 116 6.69 8.74 -14.18
CA GLY A 116 7.50 7.86 -15.04
C GLY A 116 7.70 8.36 -16.48
N VAL A 117 7.30 9.60 -16.80
CA VAL A 117 7.50 10.23 -18.12
C VAL A 117 8.50 11.40 -18.02
N ARG A 118 9.69 11.09 -17.51
CA ARG A 118 10.95 11.74 -17.90
C ARG A 118 12.06 10.71 -17.89
#